data_AF-A0A8C7BCE9-F1
#
_entry.id   AF-A0A8C7BCE9-F1
#
_cell.length_a   1.000
_cell.length_b   1.000
_cell.length_c   1.000
_cell.angle_alpha   90.00
_cell.angle_beta   90.00
_cell.angle_gamma   90.00
#
_symmetry.space_group_name_H-M   'P 1'
#
loop_
_entity.id
_entity.type
_entity.pdbx_description
1 polymer ?
#
loop_
_entity_poly.entity_id
_entity_poly.type
_entity_poly.pdbx_seq_one_letter_code
_entity_poly.pdbx_strand_id
1 'polypeptide(L)'
;MKSAGEEAVLSERTAFGVAPAYHLILEGILILWIIRLLFSKTYKLQERSDLTVKEKEELIEEWQPEPLVPPVSKDHPALNYNIVSGPPSHNIVVNGKKCVNFASFNFLGLLDNARVKAAALASLKKYGVGTCGPRGFYGTFGRYRCLLHTTHARRTWLSLVSELGKEIREELALSG
;
A
#
# COMPACT_ATOMS: atom_id res chain seq x y z
N MET A 1 42.41 62.97 -10.49
CA MET A 1 41.16 62.20 -10.59
C MET A 1 41.48 60.91 -11.35
N LYS A 2 41.84 59.84 -10.64
CA LYS A 2 41.93 58.49 -11.23
C LYS A 2 40.52 57.87 -11.14
N SER A 3 40.11 57.25 -12.24
CA SER A 3 38.74 56.82 -12.51
C SER A 3 38.32 55.66 -11.62
N ALA A 4 37.12 55.76 -11.02
CA ALA A 4 36.50 54.73 -10.18
C ALA A 4 36.27 53.38 -10.89
N GLY A 5 36.44 53.32 -12.22
CA GLY A 5 36.35 52.10 -13.01
C GLY A 5 37.53 51.13 -12.82
N GLU A 6 38.74 51.62 -12.52
CA GLU A 6 39.91 50.73 -12.32
C GLU A 6 39.89 50.04 -10.94
N GLU A 7 39.33 50.67 -9.92
CA GLU A 7 39.23 50.06 -8.59
C GLU A 7 38.16 48.95 -8.52
N ALA A 8 37.08 49.07 -9.31
CA ALA A 8 36.04 48.04 -9.38
C ALA A 8 36.56 46.75 -10.05
N VAL A 9 37.38 46.86 -11.09
CA VAL A 9 37.97 45.71 -11.80
C VAL A 9 39.06 45.02 -10.97
N LEU A 10 39.78 45.78 -10.14
CA LEU A 10 40.77 45.24 -9.20
C LEU A 10 40.11 44.54 -8.00
N SER A 11 39.00 45.08 -7.49
CA SER A 11 38.21 44.44 -6.43
C SER A 11 37.64 43.08 -6.86
N GLU A 12 37.15 42.97 -8.09
CA GLU A 12 36.55 41.73 -8.59
C GLU A 12 37.59 40.60 -8.78
N ARG A 13 38.84 40.93 -9.11
CA ARG A 13 39.95 39.95 -9.18
C ARG A 13 40.43 39.47 -7.81
N THR A 14 40.15 40.19 -6.74
CA THR A 14 40.55 39.81 -5.38
C THR A 14 39.55 38.88 -4.68
N ALA A 15 38.31 38.77 -5.17
CA ALA A 15 37.32 37.86 -4.61
C ALA A 15 37.56 36.37 -4.94
N PHE A 16 38.43 36.09 -5.92
CA PHE A 16 38.79 34.72 -6.34
C PHE A 16 40.10 34.20 -5.71
N GLY A 17 40.78 35.02 -4.89
CA GLY A 17 42.09 34.69 -4.34
C GLY A 17 42.04 34.40 -2.84
N VAL A 18 42.72 33.33 -2.43
CA VAL A 18 42.92 32.91 -1.03
C VAL A 18 41.77 32.06 -0.45
N ALA A 19 41.42 30.99 -1.16
CA ALA A 19 41.03 29.79 -0.44
C ALA A 19 42.26 29.31 0.37
N PRO A 20 42.15 29.08 1.70
CA PRO A 20 43.23 28.52 2.51
C PRO A 20 43.76 27.22 1.88
N ALA A 21 45.06 26.96 1.97
CA ALA A 21 45.69 25.80 1.31
C ALA A 21 44.99 24.45 1.59
N TYR A 22 44.34 24.33 2.76
CA TYR A 22 43.54 23.17 3.14
C TYR A 22 42.34 22.90 2.22
N HIS A 23 41.71 23.93 1.65
CA HIS A 23 40.60 23.76 0.72
C HIS A 23 41.04 23.10 -0.59
N LEU A 24 42.20 23.50 -1.13
CA LEU A 24 42.76 22.88 -2.35
C LEU A 24 43.16 21.41 -2.11
N ILE A 25 43.70 21.11 -0.93
CA ILE A 25 44.05 19.73 -0.54
C ILE A 25 42.77 18.89 -0.39
N LEU A 26 41.74 19.41 0.28
CA LEU A 26 40.46 18.73 0.47
C LEU A 26 39.74 18.48 -0.86
N GLU A 27 39.73 19.47 -1.75
CA GLU A 27 39.14 19.34 -3.10
C GLU A 27 39.86 18.27 -3.92
N GLY A 28 41.19 18.22 -3.86
CA GLY A 28 41.97 17.17 -4.51
C GLY A 28 41.64 15.77 -3.97
N ILE A 29 41.54 15.60 -2.65
CA ILE A 29 41.16 14.32 -2.03
C ILE A 29 39.74 13.92 -2.43
N LEU A 30 38.80 14.87 -2.45
CA LEU A 30 37.40 14.63 -2.81
C LEU A 30 37.28 14.16 -4.27
N ILE A 31 37.98 14.83 -5.20
CA ILE A 31 38.01 14.45 -6.61
C ILE A 31 38.63 13.06 -6.78
N LEU A 32 39.72 12.77 -6.08
CA LEU A 32 40.37 11.45 -6.13
C LEU A 32 39.43 10.36 -5.57
N TRP A 33 38.64 10.66 -4.55
CA TRP A 33 37.65 9.75 -3.98
C TRP A 33 36.45 9.53 -4.91
N ILE A 34 35.97 10.58 -5.59
CA ILE A 34 34.92 10.48 -6.62
C ILE A 34 35.39 9.65 -7.80
N ILE A 35 36.61 9.89 -8.30
CA ILE A 35 37.23 9.08 -9.36
C ILE A 35 37.33 7.63 -8.88
N ARG A 36 37.83 7.39 -7.66
CA ARG A 36 37.87 6.05 -7.09
C ARG A 36 36.48 5.41 -7.03
N LEU A 37 35.42 6.14 -6.65
CA LEU A 37 34.06 5.61 -6.60
C LEU A 37 33.50 5.28 -7.99
N LEU A 38 33.78 6.12 -8.99
CA LEU A 38 33.36 5.87 -10.37
C LEU A 38 34.11 4.69 -11.02
N PHE A 39 35.38 4.49 -10.67
CA PHE A 39 36.20 3.37 -11.19
C PHE A 39 36.19 2.12 -10.29
N SER A 40 35.73 2.22 -9.05
CA SER A 40 35.48 1.07 -8.18
C SER A 40 34.26 0.35 -8.73
N LYS A 41 34.54 -0.43 -9.77
CA LYS A 41 33.68 -1.38 -10.48
C LYS A 41 32.26 -1.34 -9.94
N THR A 42 31.35 -0.70 -10.69
CA THR A 42 29.95 -1.11 -10.74
C THR A 42 29.96 -2.62 -10.58
N TYR A 43 29.50 -3.09 -9.42
CA TYR A 43 29.42 -4.50 -9.14
C TYR A 43 28.62 -5.06 -10.31
N LYS A 44 29.30 -5.80 -11.18
CA LYS A 44 28.61 -6.62 -12.16
C LYS A 44 27.89 -7.65 -11.30
N LEU A 45 26.63 -7.37 -11.00
CA LEU A 45 25.71 -8.37 -10.51
C LEU A 45 25.87 -9.49 -11.52
N GLN A 46 26.46 -10.60 -11.09
CA GLN A 46 26.83 -11.70 -11.95
C GLN A 46 25.58 -12.05 -12.76
N GLU A 47 25.53 -11.64 -14.02
CA GLU A 47 24.46 -12.05 -14.91
C GLU A 47 24.58 -13.57 -14.92
N ARG A 48 23.54 -14.22 -14.38
CA ARG A 48 23.47 -15.67 -14.37
C ARG A 48 23.80 -16.11 -15.78
N SER A 49 24.82 -16.94 -15.92
CA SER A 49 25.17 -17.58 -17.18
C SER A 49 23.89 -18.04 -17.86
N ASP A 50 23.69 -17.65 -19.12
CA ASP A 50 22.52 -18.07 -19.89
C ASP A 50 22.55 -19.60 -20.03
N LEU A 51 21.85 -20.29 -19.13
CA LEU A 51 21.75 -21.74 -19.16
C LEU A 51 21.12 -22.17 -20.49
N THR A 52 21.76 -23.12 -21.14
CA THR A 52 21.22 -23.78 -22.32
C THR A 52 19.90 -24.45 -21.99
N VAL A 53 19.04 -24.63 -23.00
CA VAL A 53 17.69 -25.19 -22.82
C VAL A 53 17.73 -26.56 -22.13
N LYS A 54 18.75 -27.37 -22.43
CA LYS A 54 18.97 -28.69 -21.83
C LYS A 54 19.26 -28.63 -20.33
N GLU A 55 20.11 -27.71 -19.89
CA GLU A 55 20.42 -27.54 -18.46
C GLU A 55 19.19 -27.07 -17.66
N LYS A 56 18.29 -26.30 -18.29
CA LYS A 56 17.03 -25.90 -17.65
C LYS A 56 16.07 -27.07 -17.47
N GLU A 57 15.98 -27.96 -18.46
CA GLU A 57 15.14 -29.15 -18.40
C GLU A 57 15.64 -30.11 -17.31
N GLU A 58 16.96 -30.35 -17.24
CA GLU A 58 17.58 -31.16 -16.19
C GLU A 58 17.33 -30.58 -14.79
N LEU A 59 17.43 -29.25 -14.62
CA LEU A 59 17.12 -28.59 -13.35
C LEU A 59 15.64 -28.68 -12.97
N ILE A 60 14.73 -28.65 -13.95
CA ILE A 60 13.29 -28.80 -13.69
C ILE A 60 12.98 -30.24 -13.26
N GLU A 61 13.63 -31.23 -13.87
CA GLU A 61 13.47 -32.64 -13.51
C GLU A 61 14.07 -32.97 -12.13
N GLU A 62 15.21 -32.36 -11.79
CA GLU A 62 15.86 -32.53 -10.48
C GLU A 62 15.11 -31.81 -9.35
N TRP A 63 14.44 -30.70 -9.67
CA TRP A 63 13.82 -29.87 -8.64
C TRP A 63 12.62 -30.57 -7.97
N GLN A 64 12.80 -30.94 -6.70
CA GLN A 64 11.70 -31.29 -5.81
C GLN A 64 11.50 -30.16 -4.78
N PRO A 65 10.30 -29.57 -4.69
CA PRO A 65 10.02 -28.56 -3.68
C PRO A 65 10.19 -29.17 -2.29
N GLU A 66 10.94 -28.50 -1.44
CA GLU A 66 10.92 -28.82 -0.02
C GLU A 66 9.48 -28.70 0.51
N PRO A 67 9.02 -29.66 1.31
CA PRO A 67 7.70 -29.58 1.90
C PRO A 67 7.64 -28.33 2.77
N LEU A 68 6.65 -27.47 2.51
CA LEU A 68 6.45 -26.18 3.22
C LEU A 68 6.33 -26.33 4.74
N VAL A 69 6.05 -27.53 5.23
CA VAL A 69 5.86 -27.84 6.65
C VAL A 69 6.53 -29.20 6.93
N PRO A 70 7.29 -29.34 8.03
CA PRO A 70 7.79 -30.65 8.45
C PRO A 70 6.64 -31.64 8.66
N PRO A 71 6.87 -32.96 8.51
CA PRO A 71 5.84 -33.96 8.75
C PRO A 71 5.40 -33.90 10.21
N VAL A 72 4.17 -33.42 10.43
CA VAL A 72 3.55 -33.36 11.77
C VAL A 72 2.91 -34.72 12.08
N SER A 73 3.06 -35.20 13.32
CA SER A 73 2.34 -36.39 13.79
C SER A 73 0.83 -36.21 13.62
N LYS A 74 0.14 -37.25 13.11
CA LYS A 74 -1.31 -37.23 12.86
C LYS A 74 -2.13 -37.06 14.14
N ASP A 75 -1.55 -37.39 15.29
CA ASP A 75 -2.21 -37.30 16.61
C ASP A 75 -2.07 -35.92 17.25
N HIS A 76 -1.50 -34.94 16.56
CA HIS A 76 -1.34 -33.60 17.10
C HIS A 76 -2.72 -32.93 17.30
N PRO A 77 -3.05 -32.41 18.50
CA PRO A 77 -4.38 -31.85 18.79
C PRO A 77 -4.78 -30.70 17.86
N ALA A 78 -3.82 -29.96 17.30
CA ALA A 78 -4.11 -28.92 16.30
C ALA A 78 -4.67 -29.45 14.97
N LEU A 79 -4.53 -30.75 14.67
CA LEU A 79 -5.12 -31.39 13.49
C LEU A 79 -6.55 -31.87 13.75
N ASN A 80 -6.97 -31.99 15.02
CA ASN A 80 -8.32 -32.43 15.39
C ASN A 80 -9.23 -31.22 15.66
N TYR A 81 -9.67 -30.57 14.58
CA TYR A 81 -10.62 -29.46 14.64
C TYR A 81 -11.95 -29.85 13.98
N ASN A 82 -13.03 -29.25 14.48
CA ASN A 82 -14.34 -29.41 13.87
C ASN A 82 -14.39 -28.64 12.56
N ILE A 83 -14.72 -29.33 11.46
CA ILE A 83 -14.84 -28.73 10.14
C ILE A 83 -16.30 -28.31 9.95
N VAL A 84 -16.51 -27.02 9.73
CA VAL A 84 -17.81 -26.47 9.38
C VAL A 84 -17.93 -26.40 7.86
N SER A 85 -18.91 -27.10 7.32
CA SER A 85 -19.19 -27.16 5.88
C SER A 85 -20.47 -26.38 5.56
N GLY A 86 -20.42 -25.62 4.46
CA GLY A 86 -21.56 -24.85 3.95
C GLY A 86 -21.55 -23.37 4.32
N PRO A 87 -22.57 -22.61 3.89
CA PRO A 87 -22.65 -21.18 4.17
C PRO A 87 -22.88 -20.91 5.67
N PRO A 88 -22.30 -19.84 6.23
CA PRO A 88 -22.48 -19.47 7.63
C PRO A 88 -23.88 -18.88 7.85
N SER A 89 -24.87 -19.78 8.00
CA SER A 89 -26.28 -19.45 8.24
C SER A 89 -26.72 -19.94 9.63
N HIS A 90 -28.02 -19.87 9.90
CA HIS A 90 -28.66 -20.36 11.12
C HIS A 90 -28.51 -21.88 11.30
N ASN A 91 -28.51 -22.63 10.19
CA ASN A 91 -28.24 -24.06 10.15
C ASN A 91 -26.89 -24.31 9.45
N ILE A 92 -26.00 -25.05 10.10
CA ILE A 92 -24.67 -25.39 9.58
C ILE A 92 -24.44 -26.90 9.67
N VAL A 93 -23.47 -27.41 8.92
CA VAL A 93 -23.05 -28.81 8.99
C VAL A 93 -21.68 -28.88 9.64
N VAL A 94 -21.58 -29.51 10.81
CA VAL A 94 -20.32 -29.70 11.54
C VAL A 94 -19.95 -31.17 11.49
N ASN A 95 -18.80 -31.51 10.90
CA ASN A 95 -18.35 -32.90 10.71
C ASN A 95 -19.43 -33.81 10.09
N GLY A 96 -20.18 -33.31 9.11
CA GLY A 96 -21.26 -34.05 8.45
C GLY A 96 -22.61 -34.09 9.21
N LYS A 97 -22.68 -33.55 10.42
CA LYS A 97 -23.91 -33.48 11.22
C LYS A 97 -24.58 -32.12 11.09
N LYS A 98 -25.89 -32.09 10.84
CA LYS A 98 -26.67 -30.86 10.76
C LYS A 98 -26.94 -30.31 12.17
N CYS A 99 -26.50 -29.08 12.42
CA CYS A 99 -26.58 -28.42 13.71
C CYS A 99 -27.12 -26.98 13.55
N VAL A 100 -27.71 -26.45 14.62
CA VAL A 100 -28.09 -25.02 14.69
C VAL A 100 -26.88 -24.21 15.18
N ASN A 101 -26.62 -23.08 14.52
CA ASN A 101 -25.45 -22.25 14.76
C ASN A 101 -25.73 -21.14 15.79
N PHE A 102 -25.20 -21.33 17.01
CA PHE A 102 -25.20 -20.30 18.06
C PHE A 102 -23.80 -19.71 18.34
N ALA A 103 -22.78 -20.15 17.61
CA ALA A 103 -21.39 -19.76 17.85
C ALA A 103 -20.90 -18.62 16.95
N SER A 104 -21.57 -18.38 15.81
CA SER A 104 -21.14 -17.34 14.87
C SER A 104 -21.73 -15.97 15.19
N PHE A 105 -20.97 -14.91 14.93
CA PHE A 105 -21.41 -13.52 15.05
C PHE A 105 -22.27 -13.02 13.87
N ASN A 106 -23.16 -13.87 13.32
CA ASN A 106 -24.03 -13.54 12.19
C ASN A 106 -25.46 -13.18 12.64
N PHE A 107 -25.60 -12.27 13.61
CA PHE A 107 -26.90 -11.93 14.21
C PHE A 107 -27.95 -11.45 13.19
N LEU A 108 -27.51 -10.75 12.15
CA LEU A 108 -28.38 -10.17 11.12
C LEU A 108 -28.51 -11.05 9.86
N GLY A 109 -27.87 -12.22 9.82
CA GLY A 109 -27.93 -13.09 8.64
C GLY A 109 -27.29 -12.51 7.37
N LEU A 110 -26.47 -11.46 7.47
CA LEU A 110 -25.94 -10.75 6.31
C LEU A 110 -24.93 -11.55 5.51
N LEU A 111 -24.24 -12.52 6.14
CA LEU A 111 -23.25 -13.36 5.46
C LEU A 111 -23.85 -14.24 4.37
N ASP A 112 -25.12 -14.66 4.53
CA ASP A 112 -25.81 -15.52 3.58
C ASP A 112 -26.66 -14.73 2.56
N ASN A 113 -26.76 -13.42 2.73
CA ASN A 113 -27.63 -12.57 1.91
C ASN A 113 -27.15 -12.47 0.45
N ALA A 114 -28.02 -12.84 -0.50
CA ALA A 114 -27.72 -12.84 -1.92
C ALA A 114 -27.33 -11.46 -2.47
N ARG A 115 -27.94 -10.37 -1.97
CA ARG A 115 -27.62 -8.99 -2.38
C ARG A 115 -26.20 -8.61 -1.98
N VAL A 116 -25.78 -9.00 -0.77
CA VAL A 116 -24.41 -8.74 -0.28
C VAL A 116 -23.40 -9.55 -1.08
N LYS A 117 -23.68 -10.83 -1.34
CA LYS A 117 -22.84 -11.69 -2.19
C LYS A 117 -22.70 -11.14 -3.62
N ALA A 118 -23.80 -10.70 -4.23
CA ALA A 118 -23.79 -10.11 -5.56
C ALA A 118 -22.98 -8.79 -5.61
N ALA A 119 -23.15 -7.92 -4.61
CA ALA A 119 -22.38 -6.68 -4.49
C ALA A 119 -20.88 -6.97 -4.28
N ALA A 120 -20.54 -7.98 -3.47
CA ALA A 120 -19.15 -8.41 -3.26
C ALA A 120 -18.55 -8.98 -4.55
N LEU A 121 -19.28 -9.82 -5.29
CA LEU A 121 -18.83 -10.38 -6.57
C LEU A 121 -18.62 -9.29 -7.63
N ALA A 122 -19.56 -8.35 -7.77
CA ALA A 122 -19.40 -7.20 -8.66
C ALA A 122 -18.17 -6.36 -8.29
N SER A 123 -17.87 -6.30 -7.00
CA SER A 123 -16.68 -5.63 -6.48
C SER A 123 -15.39 -6.34 -6.84
N LEU A 124 -15.37 -7.66 -6.67
CA LEU A 124 -14.23 -8.48 -7.01
C LEU A 124 -13.93 -8.41 -8.52
N LYS A 125 -14.97 -8.50 -9.36
CA LYS A 125 -14.83 -8.40 -10.83
C LYS A 125 -14.28 -7.04 -11.28
N LYS A 126 -14.63 -5.96 -10.59
CA LYS A 126 -14.20 -4.61 -10.96
C LYS A 126 -12.81 -4.24 -10.45
N TYR A 127 -12.42 -4.71 -9.26
CA TYR A 127 -11.21 -4.24 -8.58
C TYR A 127 -10.15 -5.32 -8.34
N GLY A 128 -10.45 -6.59 -8.62
CA GLY A 128 -9.51 -7.69 -8.40
C GLY A 128 -9.34 -8.09 -6.93
N VAL A 129 -8.32 -8.92 -6.69
CA VAL A 129 -8.01 -9.52 -5.38
C VAL A 129 -6.90 -8.74 -4.66
N GLY A 130 -7.28 -7.89 -3.70
CA GLY A 130 -6.33 -7.16 -2.83
C GLY A 130 -5.43 -6.15 -3.56
N THR A 131 -4.81 -5.24 -2.81
CA THR A 131 -3.87 -4.23 -3.34
C THR A 131 -2.41 -4.64 -3.21
N CYS A 132 -2.11 -5.65 -2.40
CA CYS A 132 -0.74 -6.09 -2.04
C CYS A 132 0.20 -4.94 -1.62
N GLY A 133 -0.34 -3.84 -1.06
CA GLY A 133 0.45 -2.68 -0.69
C GLY A 133 -0.19 -1.83 0.43
N PRO A 134 0.63 -1.11 1.22
CA PRO A 134 0.14 -0.26 2.29
C PRO A 134 -0.72 0.88 1.71
N ARG A 135 -1.68 1.35 2.52
CA ARG A 135 -2.69 2.36 2.12
C ARG A 135 -2.08 3.61 1.47
N GLY A 136 -0.91 4.06 1.93
CA GLY A 136 -0.23 5.26 1.45
C GLY A 136 0.52 5.12 0.12
N PHE A 137 0.64 3.91 -0.42
CA PHE A 137 1.40 3.66 -1.66
C PHE A 137 0.48 3.17 -2.78
N TYR A 138 0.25 1.85 -2.88
CA TYR A 138 -0.65 1.24 -3.87
C TYR A 138 -1.95 0.69 -3.25
N GLY A 139 -2.17 0.93 -1.94
CA GLY A 139 -3.27 0.37 -1.18
C GLY A 139 -4.61 1.10 -1.31
N THR A 140 -4.71 2.19 -2.08
CA THR A 140 -5.93 3.01 -2.15
C THR A 140 -6.59 2.96 -3.52
N PHE A 141 -7.46 1.97 -3.73
CA PHE A 141 -8.47 2.01 -4.78
C PHE A 141 -9.58 3.04 -4.45
N GLY A 142 -10.15 3.68 -5.47
CA GLY A 142 -11.16 4.74 -5.28
C GLY A 142 -12.39 4.39 -4.42
N ARG A 143 -12.65 3.11 -4.10
CA ARG A 143 -13.79 2.71 -3.25
C ARG A 143 -13.57 2.67 -1.73
N TYR A 144 -12.34 2.74 -1.22
CA TYR A 144 -12.16 3.04 0.21
C TYR A 144 -12.75 4.42 0.56
N ARG A 145 -12.82 5.31 -0.43
CA ARG A 145 -13.52 6.60 -0.33
C ARG A 145 -15.04 6.45 -0.45
N CYS A 146 -15.55 5.44 -1.16
CA CYS A 146 -16.98 5.20 -1.36
C CYS A 146 -17.68 4.63 -0.11
N LEU A 147 -17.03 3.74 0.64
CA LEU A 147 -17.59 3.26 1.94
C LEU A 147 -17.69 4.42 2.97
N LEU A 148 -16.79 5.40 2.87
CA LEU A 148 -16.85 6.66 3.61
C LEU A 148 -17.80 7.69 2.97
N HIS A 149 -18.21 7.50 1.72
CA HIS A 149 -19.12 8.40 0.97
C HIS A 149 -20.60 8.05 1.12
N THR A 150 -20.95 7.26 2.13
CA THR A 150 -22.21 7.46 2.86
C THR A 150 -22.30 8.84 3.53
N THR A 151 -21.33 9.75 3.31
CA THR A 151 -21.48 11.21 3.45
C THR A 151 -22.54 11.83 2.53
N HIS A 152 -23.21 11.07 1.65
CA HIS A 152 -24.47 11.55 1.07
C HIS A 152 -25.46 11.95 2.18
N ALA A 153 -25.46 11.25 3.32
CA ALA A 153 -26.26 11.62 4.50
C ALA A 153 -25.84 12.96 5.14
N ARG A 154 -24.56 13.37 5.06
CA ARG A 154 -24.13 14.69 5.55
C ARG A 154 -24.60 15.83 4.65
N ARG A 155 -24.65 15.62 3.34
CA ARG A 155 -25.21 16.63 2.41
C ARG A 155 -26.72 16.80 2.61
N THR A 156 -27.45 15.70 2.80
CA THR A 156 -28.90 15.77 3.05
C THR A 156 -29.21 16.43 4.40
N TRP A 157 -28.46 16.12 5.46
CA TRP A 157 -28.67 16.72 6.79
C TRP A 157 -28.36 18.22 6.82
N LEU A 158 -27.27 18.67 6.17
CA LEU A 158 -26.95 20.09 6.06
C LEU A 158 -27.98 20.87 5.22
N SER A 159 -28.55 20.27 4.18
CA SER A 159 -29.65 20.89 3.42
C SER A 159 -30.91 21.00 4.28
N LEU A 160 -31.28 19.93 5.00
CA LEU A 160 -32.46 19.92 5.88
C LEU A 160 -32.35 20.96 7.01
N VAL A 161 -31.17 21.09 7.63
CA VAL A 161 -30.93 22.11 8.67
C VAL A 161 -30.97 23.53 8.09
N SER A 162 -30.49 23.73 6.85
CA SER A 162 -30.60 25.01 6.16
C SER A 162 -32.05 25.35 5.81
N GLU A 163 -32.85 24.40 5.32
CA GLU A 163 -34.27 24.59 5.02
C GLU A 163 -35.05 24.96 6.29
N LEU A 164 -34.89 24.18 7.38
CA LEU A 164 -35.52 24.46 8.68
C LEU A 164 -35.12 25.83 9.24
N GLY A 165 -33.86 26.24 9.05
CA GLY A 165 -33.38 27.55 9.49
C GLY A 165 -33.96 28.74 8.71
N LYS A 166 -34.42 28.55 7.46
CA LYS A 166 -35.12 29.58 6.69
C LYS A 166 -36.57 29.70 7.14
N GLU A 167 -37.23 28.57 7.34
CA GLU A 167 -38.65 28.51 7.72
C GLU A 167 -38.90 29.14 9.10
N ILE A 168 -38.01 28.86 10.07
CA ILE A 168 -38.05 29.51 11.40
C ILE A 168 -37.84 31.04 11.29
N ARG A 169 -37.02 31.50 10.35
CA ARG A 169 -36.74 32.93 10.17
C ARG A 169 -37.91 33.66 9.51
N GLU A 170 -38.65 33.00 8.62
CA GLU A 170 -39.87 33.53 8.02
C GLU A 170 -41.02 33.60 9.02
N GLU A 171 -41.21 32.56 9.86
CA GLU A 171 -42.18 32.55 10.96
C GLU A 171 -41.92 33.68 11.99
N LEU A 172 -40.65 33.92 12.32
CA LEU A 172 -40.28 35.01 13.23
C LEU A 172 -40.50 36.40 12.62
N ALA A 173 -40.41 36.54 11.30
CA ALA A 173 -40.64 37.80 10.59
C ALA A 173 -42.12 38.14 10.41
N LEU A 174 -43.01 37.14 10.47
CA LEU A 174 -44.46 37.31 10.37
C LEU A 174 -45.14 37.54 11.73
N SER A 175 -44.45 37.30 12.84
CA SER A 175 -44.97 37.51 14.21
C SER A 175 -44.56 38.83 14.87
N GLY A 176 -43.88 39.72 14.13
CA GLY A 176 -43.44 41.05 14.57
C GLY A 176 -44.28 42.20 14.04
#